data_AF-A0A4Q5ZMG5-F1
#
_entry.id   AF-A0A4Q5ZMG5-F1
#
_cell.length_a   1.000
_cell.length_b   1.000
_cell.length_c   1.000
_cell.angle_alpha   90.00
_cell.angle_beta   90.00
_cell.angle_gamma   90.00
#
_symmetry.space_group_name_H-M   'P 1'
#
loop_
_entity.id
_entity.type
_entity.pdbx_description
1 polymer ?
#
loop_
_entity_poly.entity_id
_entity_poly.type
_entity_poly.pdbx_seq_one_letter_code
_entity_poly.pdbx_strand_id
1 'polypeptide(L)'
;HLFMGLILKEKDFRETLKNLDWSQYSQKNVAVFCSADAVIPVWAYMLVVTYLQPVAGEIYMGTAEEMQQYLFLRNLSSLDASPFSGARVVVKGCGEVPIGHYAYAEITRILLPVVKSIMYGEPCSTVPVFKSRA
;
A
#
# COMPACT_ATOMS: atom_id res chain seq x y z
N HIS A 1 15.46 16.46 -5.32
CA HIS A 1 16.82 17.01 -5.45
C HIS A 1 17.19 17.74 -4.17
N LEU A 2 18.36 17.45 -3.61
CA LEU A 2 18.88 18.11 -2.42
C LEU A 2 20.26 18.67 -2.73
N PHE A 3 20.51 19.92 -2.34
CA PHE A 3 21.81 20.54 -2.40
C PHE A 3 22.73 19.87 -1.36
N MET A 4 23.81 19.26 -1.86
CA MET A 4 24.76 18.46 -1.06
C MET A 4 24.11 17.33 -0.25
N GLY A 5 22.93 16.86 -0.65
CA GLY A 5 22.21 15.79 0.07
C GLY A 5 21.59 16.19 1.40
N LEU A 6 21.72 17.46 1.83
CA LEU A 6 21.35 17.90 3.19
C LEU A 6 20.25 18.96 3.20
N ILE A 7 20.16 19.81 2.16
CA ILE A 7 19.30 21.01 2.17
C ILE A 7 18.55 21.13 0.85
N LEU A 8 17.28 21.54 0.91
CA LEU A 8 16.51 21.93 -0.28
C LEU A 8 16.73 23.42 -0.58
N LYS A 9 17.26 23.73 -1.77
CA LYS A 9 17.29 25.10 -2.31
C LYS A 9 16.11 25.30 -3.25
N GLU A 10 15.26 26.30 -2.97
CA GLU A 10 13.98 26.45 -3.68
C GLU A 10 14.16 26.57 -5.20
N LYS A 11 15.05 27.45 -5.66
CA LYS A 11 15.29 27.67 -7.10
C LYS A 11 15.70 26.37 -7.79
N ASP A 12 16.73 25.70 -7.26
CA ASP A 12 17.29 24.46 -7.81
C ASP A 12 16.26 23.32 -7.78
N PHE A 13 15.45 23.24 -6.72
CA PHE A 13 14.40 22.24 -6.59
C PHE A 13 13.31 22.45 -7.65
N ARG A 14 12.81 23.68 -7.81
CA ARG A 14 11.80 24.01 -8.82
C ARG A 14 12.32 23.78 -10.23
N GLU A 15 13.57 24.13 -10.50
CA GLU A 15 14.22 23.87 -11.78
C GLU A 15 14.33 22.37 -12.06
N THR A 16 14.70 21.57 -11.05
CA THR A 16 14.73 20.12 -11.19
C THR A 16 13.35 19.54 -11.52
N LEU A 17 12.29 19.98 -10.83
CA LEU A 17 10.93 19.47 -11.08
C LEU A 17 10.42 19.86 -12.47
N LYS A 18 10.78 21.03 -12.99
CA LYS A 18 10.43 21.46 -14.36
C LYS A 18 11.13 20.62 -15.44
N ASN A 19 12.36 20.19 -15.17
CA ASN A 19 13.18 19.46 -16.13
C ASN A 19 13.03 17.94 -16.02
N LEU A 20 12.33 17.43 -14.99
CA LEU A 20 12.07 16.01 -14.83
C LEU A 20 11.02 15.56 -15.85
N ASP A 21 11.31 14.48 -16.58
CA ASP A 21 10.31 13.82 -17.41
C ASP A 21 9.32 13.05 -16.53
N TRP A 22 8.13 13.62 -16.31
CA TRP A 22 7.08 13.01 -15.50
C TRP A 22 6.33 11.88 -16.21
N SER A 23 6.48 11.75 -17.53
CA SER A 23 5.78 10.72 -18.31
C SER A 23 6.21 9.30 -17.91
N GLN A 24 7.40 9.14 -17.33
CA GLN A 24 7.89 7.88 -16.79
C GLN A 24 7.01 7.31 -15.65
N TYR A 25 6.18 8.16 -15.02
CA TYR A 25 5.24 7.78 -13.96
C TYR A 25 3.81 7.56 -14.45
N SER A 26 3.57 7.63 -15.76
CA SER A 26 2.24 7.48 -16.36
C SER A 26 1.56 6.19 -15.93
N GLN A 27 0.35 6.30 -15.36
CA GLN A 27 -0.49 5.19 -14.87
C GLN A 27 0.17 4.29 -13.81
N LYS A 28 1.28 4.73 -13.21
CA LYS A 28 1.94 4.00 -12.12
C LYS A 28 1.43 4.47 -10.77
N ASN A 29 1.52 3.57 -9.80
CA ASN A 29 1.39 3.88 -8.38
C ASN A 29 2.73 4.45 -7.90
N VAL A 30 2.75 5.69 -7.41
CA VAL A 30 3.97 6.41 -7.04
C VAL A 30 3.99 6.70 -5.54
N ALA A 31 5.02 6.17 -4.87
CA ALA A 31 5.33 6.51 -3.48
C ALA A 31 6.34 7.68 -3.44
N VAL A 32 6.06 8.70 -2.64
CA VAL A 32 6.90 9.89 -2.49
C VAL A 32 7.40 9.97 -1.05
N PHE A 33 8.72 9.94 -0.89
CA PHE A 33 9.39 10.10 0.41
C PHE A 33 10.76 10.77 0.26
N CYS A 34 11.29 11.29 1.36
CA CYS A 34 12.68 11.70 1.44
C CYS A 34 13.51 10.54 1.99
N SER A 35 14.46 10.03 1.21
CA SER A 35 15.35 8.94 1.61
C SER A 35 16.59 9.41 2.40
N ALA A 36 16.75 10.72 2.56
CA ALA A 36 17.87 11.34 3.25
C ALA A 36 17.43 11.93 4.59
N ASP A 37 18.37 12.02 5.53
CA ASP A 37 18.20 12.77 6.77
C ASP A 37 18.33 14.28 6.49
N ALA A 38 17.29 14.82 5.84
CA ALA A 38 17.22 16.21 5.43
C ALA A 38 15.91 16.84 5.89
N VAL A 39 16.00 18.09 6.37
CA VAL A 39 14.81 18.86 6.75
C VAL A 39 14.16 19.44 5.49
N ILE A 40 13.03 18.86 5.09
CA ILE A 40 12.30 19.24 3.89
C ILE A 40 11.08 20.10 4.25
N PRO A 41 10.96 21.32 3.73
CA PRO A 41 9.73 22.11 3.88
C PRO A 41 8.52 21.38 3.28
N VAL A 42 7.39 21.38 3.99
CA VAL A 42 6.17 20.65 3.59
C VAL A 42 5.70 20.98 2.18
N TRP A 43 5.84 22.25 1.76
CA TRP A 43 5.44 22.71 0.43
C TRP A 43 6.17 21.98 -0.72
N ALA A 44 7.36 21.43 -0.48
CA ALA A 44 8.11 20.71 -1.51
C ALA A 44 7.39 19.44 -1.94
N TYR A 45 6.80 18.70 -1.00
CA TYR A 45 5.98 17.54 -1.30
C TYR A 45 4.69 17.92 -2.03
N MET A 46 4.05 19.02 -1.61
CA MET A 46 2.87 19.56 -2.31
C MET A 46 3.20 19.86 -3.77
N LEU A 47 4.37 20.45 -4.04
CA LEU A 47 4.81 20.74 -5.40
C LEU A 47 5.03 19.46 -6.21
N VAL A 48 5.68 18.43 -5.66
CA VAL A 48 5.83 17.13 -6.33
C VAL A 48 4.47 16.54 -6.70
N VAL A 49 3.49 16.57 -5.80
CA VAL A 49 2.14 16.08 -6.06
C VAL A 49 1.48 16.82 -7.22
N THR A 50 1.66 18.15 -7.35
CA THR A 50 1.06 18.91 -8.46
C THR A 50 1.53 18.44 -9.84
N TYR A 51 2.77 17.94 -9.95
CA TYR A 51 3.29 17.39 -11.20
C TYR A 51 2.88 15.93 -11.43
N LEU A 52 2.76 15.13 -10.37
CA LEU A 52 2.36 13.73 -10.45
C LEU A 52 0.85 13.55 -10.70
N GLN A 53 0.01 14.41 -10.13
CA GLN A 53 -1.45 14.29 -10.18
C GLN A 53 -2.03 14.07 -11.58
N PRO A 54 -1.59 14.77 -12.65
CA PRO A 54 -2.14 14.56 -13.98
C PRO A 54 -1.63 13.28 -14.69
N VAL A 55 -0.62 12.58 -14.17
CA VAL A 55 0.03 11.45 -14.86
C VAL A 55 -0.01 10.13 -14.09
N ALA A 56 0.14 10.16 -12.77
CA ALA A 56 0.19 8.98 -11.93
C ALA A 56 -1.21 8.35 -11.75
N GLY A 57 -1.25 7.03 -11.55
CA GLY A 57 -2.49 6.32 -11.22
C GLY A 57 -2.90 6.52 -9.74
N GLU A 58 -1.92 6.45 -8.84
CA GLU A 58 -2.09 6.69 -7.40
C GLU A 58 -0.83 7.38 -6.88
N ILE A 59 -1.00 8.30 -5.93
CA ILE A 59 0.11 8.97 -5.24
C ILE A 59 -0.01 8.69 -3.75
N TYR A 60 1.07 8.20 -3.15
CA TYR A 60 1.13 7.92 -1.72
C TYR A 60 2.34 8.63 -1.09
N MET A 61 2.15 9.29 0.04
CA MET A 61 3.22 9.90 0.81
C MET A 61 3.79 8.88 1.80
N GLY A 62 4.96 8.33 1.49
CA GLY A 62 5.60 7.27 2.25
C GLY A 62 6.51 6.41 1.38
N THR A 63 7.02 5.32 1.92
CA THR A 63 7.89 4.38 1.20
C THR A 63 7.10 3.48 0.25
N ALA A 64 7.81 2.74 -0.58
CA ALA A 64 7.19 1.77 -1.48
C ALA A 64 6.48 0.64 -0.70
N GLU A 65 7.06 0.20 0.41
CA GLU A 65 6.51 -0.82 1.31
C GLU A 65 5.22 -0.33 1.97
N GLU A 66 5.21 0.91 2.45
CA GLU A 66 4.02 1.54 3.04
C GLU A 66 2.90 1.69 1.99
N MET A 67 3.24 2.09 0.76
CA MET A 67 2.29 2.17 -0.34
C MET A 67 1.72 0.79 -0.67
N GLN A 68 2.55 -0.26 -0.72
CA GLN A 68 2.09 -1.63 -0.95
C GLN A 68 1.11 -2.06 0.14
N GLN A 69 1.41 -1.79 1.41
CA GLN A 69 0.50 -2.05 2.52
C GLN A 69 -0.83 -1.28 2.38
N TYR A 70 -0.77 0.02 2.08
CA TYR A 70 -1.94 0.86 1.84
C TYR A 70 -2.84 0.29 0.72
N LEU A 71 -2.25 -0.06 -0.42
CA LEU A 71 -2.99 -0.62 -1.56
C LEU A 71 -3.66 -1.96 -1.21
N PHE A 72 -2.95 -2.84 -0.49
CA PHE A 72 -3.53 -4.12 -0.04
C PHE A 72 -4.73 -3.90 0.89
N LEU A 73 -4.58 -3.06 1.92
CA LEU A 73 -5.64 -2.80 2.88
C LEU A 73 -6.84 -2.12 2.23
N ARG A 74 -6.61 -1.20 1.29
CA ARG A 74 -7.68 -0.56 0.51
C ARG A 74 -8.45 -1.58 -0.34
N ASN A 75 -7.75 -2.50 -1.00
CA ASN A 75 -8.42 -3.51 -1.80
C ASN A 75 -9.22 -4.47 -0.90
N LEU A 76 -8.65 -4.88 0.24
CA LEU A 76 -9.36 -5.71 1.22
C LEU A 76 -10.61 -5.03 1.79
N SER A 77 -10.56 -3.72 2.09
CA SER A 77 -11.73 -3.01 2.64
C SER A 77 -12.89 -2.92 1.65
N SER A 78 -12.62 -3.03 0.35
CA SER A 78 -13.64 -3.09 -0.71
C SER A 78 -14.16 -4.50 -1.00
N LEU A 79 -13.64 -5.53 -0.32
CA LEU A 79 -14.05 -6.92 -0.53
C LEU A 79 -15.49 -7.14 -0.07
N ASP A 80 -16.34 -7.64 -0.97
CA ASP A 80 -17.65 -8.18 -0.59
C ASP A 80 -17.47 -9.56 0.08
N ALA A 81 -17.76 -9.62 1.38
CA ALA A 81 -17.67 -10.84 2.17
C ALA A 81 -18.96 -11.70 2.09
N SER A 82 -20.03 -11.22 1.44
CA SER A 82 -21.31 -11.93 1.34
C SER A 82 -21.20 -13.37 0.79
N PRO A 83 -20.34 -13.69 -0.19
CA PRO A 83 -20.23 -15.06 -0.72
C PRO A 83 -19.67 -16.06 0.31
N PHE A 84 -19.04 -15.58 1.38
CA PHE A 84 -18.47 -16.43 2.43
C PHE A 84 -19.41 -16.64 3.62
N SER A 85 -20.64 -16.11 3.56
CA SER A 85 -21.62 -16.25 4.63
C SER A 85 -21.87 -17.73 4.98
N GLY A 86 -21.66 -18.08 6.24
CA GLY A 86 -21.80 -19.45 6.75
C GLY A 86 -20.74 -20.45 6.24
N ALA A 87 -19.75 -20.01 5.47
CA ALA A 87 -18.75 -20.87 4.86
C ALA A 87 -17.63 -21.29 5.84
N ARG A 88 -16.91 -22.37 5.51
CA ARG A 88 -15.63 -22.71 6.13
C ARG A 88 -14.53 -22.28 5.17
N VAL A 89 -13.73 -21.30 5.57
CA VAL A 89 -12.74 -20.65 4.70
C VAL A 89 -11.33 -21.06 5.10
N VAL A 90 -10.48 -21.29 4.10
CA VAL A 90 -9.03 -21.42 4.27
C VAL A 90 -8.38 -20.19 3.66
N VAL A 91 -7.64 -19.42 4.47
CA VAL A 91 -6.86 -18.27 4.03
C VAL A 91 -5.44 -18.74 3.73
N LYS A 92 -4.98 -18.48 2.49
CA LYS A 92 -3.63 -18.80 2.04
C LYS A 92 -3.02 -17.59 1.34
N GLY A 93 -1.70 -17.42 1.45
CA GLY A 93 -0.95 -16.53 0.57
C GLY A 93 0.05 -17.33 -0.23
N CYS A 94 -0.29 -17.62 -1.48
CA CYS A 94 0.61 -18.21 -2.45
C CYS A 94 0.73 -17.19 -3.59
N GLY A 95 1.84 -16.46 -3.64
CA GLY A 95 2.12 -15.47 -4.66
C GLY A 95 3.61 -15.14 -4.68
N GLU A 96 4.09 -14.64 -5.81
CA GLU A 96 5.49 -14.20 -5.97
C GLU A 96 5.78 -12.94 -5.15
N VAL A 97 4.74 -12.15 -4.86
CA VAL A 97 4.82 -10.95 -4.04
C VAL A 97 4.67 -11.32 -2.56
N PRO A 98 5.63 -10.95 -1.69
CA PRO A 98 5.51 -11.16 -0.26
C PRO A 98 4.25 -10.50 0.30
N ILE A 99 3.42 -11.28 0.98
CA ILE A 99 2.21 -10.79 1.65
C ILE A 99 2.53 -10.55 3.12
N GLY A 100 2.43 -9.29 3.56
CA GLY A 100 2.67 -8.92 4.95
C GLY A 100 1.59 -9.45 5.91
N HIS A 101 1.97 -9.61 7.18
CA HIS A 101 1.09 -10.05 8.26
C HIS A 101 -0.18 -9.19 8.40
N TYR A 102 -0.10 -7.89 8.07
CA TYR A 102 -1.25 -6.98 8.06
C TYR A 102 -2.40 -7.46 7.17
N ALA A 103 -2.11 -8.08 6.02
CA ALA A 103 -3.15 -8.52 5.08
C ALA A 103 -3.93 -9.70 5.63
N TYR A 104 -3.24 -10.65 6.28
CA TYR A 104 -3.86 -11.80 6.93
C TYR A 104 -4.72 -11.39 8.14
N ALA A 105 -4.23 -10.44 8.94
CA ALA A 105 -5.01 -9.87 10.03
C ALA A 105 -6.30 -9.20 9.51
N GLU A 106 -6.18 -8.41 8.45
CA GLU A 106 -7.31 -7.64 7.90
C GLU A 106 -8.35 -8.53 7.22
N ILE A 107 -7.94 -9.49 6.38
CA ILE A 107 -8.90 -10.44 5.78
C ILE A 107 -9.62 -11.26 6.85
N THR A 108 -8.91 -11.63 7.93
CA THR A 108 -9.53 -12.31 9.08
C THR A 108 -10.60 -11.42 9.71
N ARG A 109 -10.28 -10.15 9.99
CA ARG A 109 -11.22 -9.17 10.55
C ARG A 109 -12.48 -9.03 9.69
N ILE A 110 -12.32 -8.98 8.37
CA ILE A 110 -13.43 -8.86 7.40
C ILE A 110 -14.31 -10.11 7.39
N LEU A 111 -13.71 -11.30 7.44
CA LEU A 111 -14.44 -12.56 7.32
C LEU A 111 -15.10 -13.02 8.63
N LEU A 112 -14.53 -12.66 9.79
CA LEU A 112 -15.00 -13.09 11.12
C LEU A 112 -16.53 -12.95 11.34
N PRO A 113 -17.19 -11.85 10.94
CA PRO A 113 -18.63 -11.67 11.18
C PRO A 113 -19.53 -12.58 10.35
N VAL A 114 -19.03 -13.17 9.25
CA VAL A 114 -19.87 -13.87 8.27
C VAL A 114 -19.58 -15.37 8.17
N VAL A 115 -18.35 -15.82 8.44
CA VAL A 115 -17.95 -17.22 8.23
C VAL A 115 -18.24 -18.14 9.43
N LYS A 116 -18.36 -19.44 9.19
CA LYS A 116 -18.41 -20.46 10.27
C LYS A 116 -17.03 -20.80 10.83
N SER A 117 -15.99 -20.79 10.00
CA SER A 117 -14.63 -21.06 10.45
C SER A 117 -13.59 -20.47 9.52
N ILE A 118 -12.42 -20.15 10.08
CA ILE A 118 -11.23 -19.73 9.33
C ILE A 118 -10.10 -20.71 9.69
N MET A 119 -9.44 -21.21 8.67
CA MET A 119 -8.17 -21.94 8.77
C MET A 119 -7.10 -21.16 8.00
N TYR A 120 -5.82 -21.33 8.36
CA TYR A 120 -4.68 -20.74 7.67
C TYR A 120 -3.76 -21.82 7.10
N GLY A 121 -3.24 -21.63 5.90
CA GLY A 121 -2.23 -22.51 5.28
C GLY A 121 -2.75 -23.28 4.08
N GLU A 122 -2.00 -24.30 3.65
CA GLU A 122 -2.40 -25.13 2.51
C GLU A 122 -3.50 -26.12 2.89
N PRO A 123 -4.40 -26.50 1.96
CA PRO A 123 -5.51 -27.42 2.24
C PRO A 123 -5.12 -28.74 2.92
N CYS A 124 -3.87 -29.20 2.75
CA CYS A 124 -3.36 -30.43 3.35
C CYS A 124 -2.67 -30.23 4.71
N SER A 125 -2.42 -28.99 5.14
CA SER A 125 -1.63 -28.64 6.33
C SER A 125 -2.17 -27.40 7.06
N THR A 126 -3.50 -27.22 7.05
CA THR A 126 -4.13 -26.03 7.60
C THR A 126 -4.07 -25.98 9.14
N VAL A 127 -3.84 -24.79 9.68
CA VAL A 127 -3.93 -24.45 11.10
C VAL A 127 -5.31 -23.83 11.39
N PRO A 128 -6.07 -24.30 12.40
CA PRO A 128 -7.33 -23.68 12.76
C PRO A 128 -7.12 -22.30 13.41
N VAL A 129 -7.83 -21.28 12.92
CA VAL A 129 -7.75 -19.89 13.41
C VAL A 129 -9.03 -19.50 14.14
N PHE A 130 -10.20 -19.81 13.57
CA PHE A 130 -11.49 -19.44 14.15
C PHE A 130 -12.55 -20.51 13.86
N LYS A 131 -13.47 -20.70 14.82
CA LYS A 131 -14.70 -21.46 14.63
C LYS A 131 -15.82 -20.78 15.41
N SER A 132 -16.91 -20.44 14.72
CA SER A 132 -18.11 -19.92 15.34
C SER A 132 -18.69 -20.97 16.30
N ARG A 133 -19.17 -20.51 17.46
CA ARG A 133 -19.76 -21.35 18.51
C ARG A 133 -21.30 -21.46 18.40
N ALA A 134 -21.88 -20.82 17.39
CA ALA A 134 -23.32 -20.84 17.12
C ALA A 134 -23.73 -22.10 16.32
#